data_AF-A0AAJ5ZFN0-F1
#
_entry.id   AF-A0AAJ5ZFN0-F1
#
_cell.length_a   1.000
_cell.length_b   1.000
_cell.length_c   1.000
_cell.angle_alpha   90.00
_cell.angle_beta   90.00
_cell.angle_gamma   90.00
#
_symmetry.space_group_name_H-M   'P 1'
#
loop_
_entity.id
_entity.type
_entity.pdbx_description
1 polymer ?
#
loop_
_entity_poly.entity_id
_entity_poly.type
_entity_poly.pdbx_seq_one_letter_code
_entity_poly.pdbx_strand_id
1 'polypeptide(L)'
;MDFGYGNGVDGVFKFISNADVMAVFFPKFGQSVVIDVRHKEGEPALIRVVPMARSIADRLRTIKRMRPGLPRPQDIIAVPWVGYVDAMKTSGLWGKIVARIEESGYSDALDDAEKAFDELVRMERRELAQLIMGEQYETLWARPTS
;
A
#
# COMPACT_ATOMS: atom_id res chain seq x y z
N MET A 1 2.23 17.81 -11.69
CA MET A 1 1.18 17.14 -10.91
C MET A 1 1.36 17.57 -9.49
N ASP A 2 0.34 18.23 -8.96
CA ASP A 2 0.32 18.75 -7.61
C ASP A 2 0.32 17.54 -6.65
N PHE A 3 1.43 17.32 -5.96
CA PHE A 3 1.39 16.48 -4.78
C PHE A 3 0.47 17.22 -3.83
N GLY A 4 -0.64 16.61 -3.42
CA GLY A 4 -1.56 17.20 -2.45
C GLY A 4 -0.92 17.39 -1.07
N TYR A 5 0.11 18.23 -0.98
CA TYR A 5 0.58 18.88 0.23
C TYR A 5 -0.25 20.17 0.39
N GLY A 6 -1.58 20.05 0.41
CA GLY A 6 -2.46 21.22 0.29
C GLY A 6 -3.73 21.19 1.11
N ASN A 7 -4.19 20.03 1.55
CA ASN A 7 -5.34 19.90 2.44
C ASN A 7 -4.90 19.06 3.64
N GLY A 8 -5.27 19.45 4.85
CA GLY A 8 -4.91 18.74 6.09
C GLY A 8 -5.22 17.24 6.02
N VAL A 9 -4.77 16.48 7.02
CA VAL A 9 -4.94 15.01 7.13
C VAL A 9 -6.37 14.55 6.76
N ASP A 10 -7.38 15.34 7.10
CA ASP A 10 -8.80 15.09 6.79
C ASP A 10 -9.12 15.03 5.28
N GLY A 11 -8.43 15.82 4.46
CA GLY A 11 -8.60 15.85 3.01
C GLY A 11 -8.20 14.53 2.37
N VAL A 12 -7.09 13.93 2.80
CA VAL A 12 -6.61 12.62 2.31
C VAL A 12 -7.60 11.50 2.66
N PHE A 13 -8.16 11.53 3.88
CA PHE A 13 -9.15 10.53 4.31
C PHE A 13 -10.47 10.62 3.54
N LYS A 14 -10.92 11.83 3.19
CA LYS A 14 -12.13 12.00 2.36
C LYS A 14 -11.98 11.35 0.98
N PHE A 15 -10.78 11.38 0.39
CA PHE A 15 -10.54 10.72 -0.89
C PHE A 15 -10.58 9.19 -0.74
N ILE A 16 -9.94 8.63 0.29
CA ILE A 16 -9.93 7.18 0.56
C ILE A 16 -11.33 6.61 0.68
N SER A 17 -12.22 7.29 1.41
CA SER A 17 -13.60 6.82 1.61
C SER A 17 -14.43 6.74 0.33
N ASN A 18 -14.05 7.44 -0.74
CA ASN A 18 -14.80 7.42 -2.01
C ASN A 18 -14.07 6.67 -3.13
N ALA A 19 -12.87 6.15 -2.87
CA ALA A 19 -12.09 5.50 -3.90
C ALA A 19 -12.41 4.02 -4.03
N ASP A 20 -12.51 3.57 -5.28
CA ASP A 20 -12.64 2.15 -5.58
C ASP A 20 -11.27 1.48 -5.79
N VAL A 21 -10.25 2.25 -6.13
CA VAL A 21 -8.88 1.76 -6.37
C VAL A 21 -7.89 2.62 -5.62
N MET A 22 -7.09 1.96 -4.78
CA MET A 22 -6.10 2.58 -3.91
C MET A 22 -4.78 1.80 -3.97
N ALA A 23 -3.68 2.50 -3.77
CA ALA A 23 -2.37 1.90 -3.57
C ALA A 23 -1.62 2.64 -2.46
N VAL A 24 -1.20 1.91 -1.42
CA VAL A 24 -0.24 2.43 -0.44
C VAL A 24 1.12 1.86 -0.81
N PHE A 25 2.12 2.71 -1.01
CA PHE A 25 3.45 2.28 -1.40
C PHE A 25 4.49 2.61 -0.32
N PHE A 26 5.45 1.71 -0.16
CA PHE A 26 6.44 1.66 0.91
C PHE A 26 7.85 1.73 0.30
N PRO A 27 8.39 2.95 0.10
CA PRO A 27 9.68 3.12 -0.57
C PRO A 27 10.83 2.38 0.12
N LYS A 28 10.77 2.22 1.45
CA LYS A 28 11.82 1.57 2.25
C LYS A 28 12.16 0.15 1.78
N PHE A 29 11.17 -0.61 1.33
CA PHE A 29 11.36 -1.99 0.87
C PHE A 29 10.76 -2.25 -0.52
N GLY A 30 10.44 -1.19 -1.26
CA GLY A 30 10.05 -1.25 -2.67
C GLY A 30 8.73 -1.97 -2.97
N GLN A 31 7.81 -2.06 -2.00
CA GLN A 31 6.51 -2.75 -2.16
C GLN A 31 5.33 -1.79 -2.06
N SER A 32 4.17 -2.26 -2.51
CA SER A 32 2.90 -1.57 -2.38
C SER A 32 1.77 -2.54 -2.11
N VAL A 33 0.82 -2.18 -1.26
CA VAL A 33 -0.47 -2.88 -1.21
C VAL A 33 -1.43 -2.18 -2.16
N VAL A 34 -1.97 -2.96 -3.08
CA VAL A 34 -3.04 -2.54 -4.00
C VAL A 34 -4.35 -3.02 -3.42
N ILE A 35 -5.32 -2.11 -3.37
CA ILE A 35 -6.71 -2.38 -2.98
C ILE A 35 -7.59 -1.94 -4.15
N ASP A 36 -8.34 -2.87 -4.71
CA ASP A 36 -9.32 -2.60 -5.77
C ASP A 36 -10.64 -3.26 -5.38
N VAL A 37 -11.55 -2.46 -4.82
CA VAL A 37 -12.87 -2.90 -4.32
C VAL A 37 -13.94 -2.91 -5.39
N ARG A 38 -13.59 -2.55 -6.64
CA ARG A 38 -14.52 -2.72 -7.78
C ARG A 38 -14.85 -4.20 -7.89
N HIS A 39 -16.09 -4.50 -8.25
CA HIS A 39 -16.52 -5.88 -8.37
C HIS A 39 -17.31 -6.09 -9.64
N LYS A 40 -17.30 -7.35 -10.07
CA LYS A 40 -18.16 -7.89 -11.11
C LYS A 40 -18.41 -9.36 -10.73
N GLU A 41 -19.50 -9.93 -11.21
CA GLU A 41 -19.74 -11.37 -11.06
C GLU A 41 -18.51 -12.19 -11.51
N GLY A 42 -18.01 -13.05 -10.62
CA GLY A 42 -16.81 -13.86 -10.84
C GLY A 42 -15.46 -13.15 -10.65
N GLU A 43 -15.44 -11.86 -10.32
CA GLU A 43 -14.24 -11.04 -10.13
C GLU A 43 -14.31 -10.30 -8.77
N PRO A 44 -13.91 -10.96 -7.66
CA PRO A 44 -13.98 -10.38 -6.32
C PRO A 44 -12.99 -9.23 -6.16
N ALA A 45 -13.14 -8.44 -5.08
CA ALA A 45 -12.19 -7.40 -4.72
C ALA A 45 -10.75 -7.94 -4.65
N LEU A 46 -9.77 -7.10 -5.00
CA LEU A 46 -8.36 -7.47 -4.98
C LEU A 46 -7.64 -6.69 -3.88
N ILE A 47 -7.07 -7.41 -2.92
CA ILE A 47 -6.13 -6.86 -1.94
C ILE A 47 -4.84 -7.65 -2.03
N ARG A 48 -3.74 -7.00 -2.43
CA ARG A 48 -2.49 -7.71 -2.70
C ARG A 48 -1.26 -6.83 -2.55
N VAL A 49 -0.22 -7.38 -1.93
CA VAL A 49 1.13 -6.79 -1.93
C VAL A 49 1.82 -7.09 -3.26
N VAL A 50 2.35 -6.06 -3.90
CA VAL A 50 3.05 -6.12 -5.19
C VAL A 50 4.26 -5.19 -5.19
N PRO A 51 5.27 -5.45 -6.02
CA PRO A 51 6.37 -4.51 -6.22
C PRO A 51 5.86 -3.13 -6.64
N MET A 52 6.50 -2.07 -6.14
CA MET A 52 6.15 -0.71 -6.51
C MET A 52 6.28 -0.49 -8.01
N ALA A 53 5.21 -0.01 -8.63
CA ALA A 53 5.28 0.48 -9.99
C ALA A 53 5.93 1.88 -10.04
N ARG A 54 6.66 2.14 -11.14
CA ARG A 54 7.50 3.32 -11.33
C ARG A 54 6.74 4.58 -11.74
N SER A 55 5.48 4.43 -12.17
CA SER A 55 4.63 5.53 -12.63
C SER A 55 3.14 5.23 -12.40
N ILE A 56 2.28 6.23 -12.48
CA ILE A 56 0.81 6.04 -12.43
C ILE A 56 0.35 5.13 -13.57
N ALA A 57 0.88 5.32 -14.78
CA ALA A 57 0.56 4.48 -15.93
C ALA A 57 0.92 3.01 -15.70
N ASP A 58 2.10 2.75 -15.10
CA ASP A 58 2.52 1.39 -14.76
C ASP A 58 1.69 0.79 -13.63
N ARG A 59 1.25 1.59 -12.63
CA ARG A 59 0.31 1.14 -11.59
C ARG A 59 -0.99 0.65 -12.21
N LEU A 60 -1.63 1.49 -13.04
CA LEU A 60 -2.88 1.15 -13.70
C LEU A 60 -2.74 -0.06 -14.62
N ARG A 61 -1.60 -0.20 -15.31
CA ARG A 61 -1.29 -1.38 -16.13
C ARG A 61 -1.16 -2.64 -15.29
N THR A 62 -0.47 -2.56 -14.15
CA THR A 62 -0.29 -3.68 -13.22
C THR A 62 -1.65 -4.14 -12.66
N ILE A 63 -2.50 -3.20 -12.25
CA ILE A 63 -3.86 -3.49 -11.77
C ILE A 63 -4.69 -4.16 -12.86
N LYS A 64 -4.67 -3.63 -14.09
CA LYS A 64 -5.39 -4.25 -15.23
C LYS A 64 -4.88 -5.65 -15.56
N ARG A 65 -3.59 -5.94 -15.39
CA ARG A 65 -3.03 -7.29 -15.56
C ARG A 65 -3.52 -8.26 -14.48
N MET A 66 -3.66 -7.79 -13.24
CA MET A 66 -4.20 -8.60 -12.14
C MET A 66 -5.72 -8.79 -12.22
N ARG A 67 -6.43 -7.86 -12.87
CA ARG A 67 -7.89 -7.87 -13.01
C ARG A 67 -8.33 -7.78 -14.48
N PRO A 68 -8.06 -8.80 -15.30
CA PRO A 68 -8.31 -8.76 -16.73
C PRO A 68 -9.80 -8.61 -17.07
N GLY A 69 -10.74 -9.11 -16.25
CA GLY A 69 -12.18 -9.01 -16.50
C GLY A 69 -12.81 -7.64 -16.22
N LEU A 70 -12.08 -6.72 -15.58
CA LEU A 70 -12.54 -5.35 -15.31
C LEU A 70 -11.91 -4.32 -16.24
N PRO A 71 -12.61 -3.22 -16.59
CA PRO A 71 -11.98 -2.12 -17.31
C PRO A 71 -10.80 -1.55 -16.50
N ARG A 72 -9.84 -0.95 -17.21
CA ARG A 72 -8.75 -0.22 -16.56
C ARG A 72 -9.36 0.86 -15.64
N PRO A 73 -8.89 1.02 -14.39
CA PRO A 73 -9.36 2.10 -13.54
C PRO A 73 -9.14 3.46 -14.21
N GLN A 74 -10.10 4.36 -14.08
CA GLN A 74 -9.97 5.75 -14.54
C GLN A 74 -9.06 6.53 -13.59
N ASP A 75 -9.27 6.35 -12.29
CA ASP A 75 -8.52 7.01 -11.23
C ASP A 75 -7.97 5.99 -10.22
N ILE A 76 -6.93 6.43 -9.50
CA ILE A 76 -6.31 5.68 -8.41
C ILE A 76 -5.82 6.65 -7.35
N ILE A 77 -6.14 6.37 -6.09
CA ILE A 77 -5.47 7.05 -4.97
C ILE A 77 -4.15 6.36 -4.69
N ALA A 78 -3.06 7.12 -4.72
CA ALA A 78 -1.74 6.61 -4.38
C ALA A 78 -1.21 7.34 -3.14
N VAL A 79 -0.96 6.60 -2.05
CA VAL A 79 -0.48 7.15 -0.79
C VAL A 79 0.97 6.69 -0.53
N PRO A 80 1.96 7.60 -0.50
CA PRO A 80 3.28 7.27 0.00
C PRO A 80 3.23 7.02 1.51
N TRP A 81 3.78 5.89 1.97
CA TRP A 81 3.95 5.62 3.39
C TRP A 81 5.44 5.52 3.75
N VAL A 82 5.89 6.45 4.60
CA VAL A 82 7.31 6.54 5.04
C VAL A 82 7.51 6.12 6.51
N GLY A 83 6.42 5.84 7.24
CA GLY A 83 6.45 5.38 8.62
C GLY A 83 6.77 3.89 8.77
N TYR A 84 6.56 3.35 9.97
CA TYR A 84 6.47 1.90 10.18
C TYR A 84 5.13 1.38 9.67
N VAL A 85 5.05 0.14 9.19
CA VAL A 85 3.79 -0.44 8.69
C VAL A 85 2.72 -0.41 9.79
N ASP A 86 3.07 -0.81 11.01
CA ASP A 86 2.15 -0.80 12.15
C ASP A 86 1.61 0.61 12.49
N ALA A 87 2.38 1.66 12.21
CA ALA A 87 1.94 3.03 12.44
C ALA A 87 0.78 3.46 11.51
N MET A 88 0.48 2.70 10.45
CA MET A 88 -0.71 2.93 9.61
C MET A 88 -2.02 2.65 10.37
N LYS A 89 -1.99 1.75 11.35
CA LYS A 89 -3.15 1.49 12.21
C LYS A 89 -3.40 2.68 13.13
N THR A 90 -2.37 3.15 13.81
CA THR A 90 -2.46 4.29 14.74
C THR A 90 -2.75 5.62 14.05
N SER A 91 -2.33 5.78 12.79
CA SER A 91 -2.68 6.98 11.99
C SER A 91 -4.13 6.98 11.49
N GLY A 92 -4.84 5.86 11.59
CA GLY A 92 -6.19 5.70 11.06
C GLY A 92 -6.26 5.40 9.55
N LEU A 93 -5.13 5.48 8.82
CA LEU A 93 -5.09 5.18 7.39
C LEU A 93 -5.58 3.76 7.08
N TRP A 94 -5.04 2.77 7.80
CA TRP A 94 -5.43 1.38 7.57
C TRP A 94 -6.89 1.13 7.94
N GLY A 95 -7.36 1.73 9.04
CA GLY A 95 -8.77 1.64 9.44
C GLY A 95 -9.73 2.18 8.39
N LYS A 96 -9.38 3.28 7.70
CA LYS A 96 -10.19 3.81 6.59
C LYS A 96 -10.19 2.90 5.36
N ILE A 97 -9.06 2.26 5.06
CA ILE A 97 -8.98 1.28 3.97
C ILE A 97 -9.85 0.06 4.29
N VAL A 98 -9.75 -0.48 5.50
CA VAL A 98 -10.57 -1.63 5.94
C VAL A 98 -12.05 -1.29 5.90
N ALA A 99 -12.46 -0.14 6.43
CA ALA A 99 -13.85 0.31 6.36
C ALA A 99 -14.37 0.40 4.91
N ARG A 100 -13.54 0.90 3.98
CA ARG A 100 -13.90 0.94 2.55
C ARG A 100 -14.05 -0.46 1.94
N ILE A 101 -13.25 -1.43 2.39
CA ILE A 101 -13.36 -2.83 1.97
C ILE A 101 -14.65 -3.44 2.54
N GLU A 102 -14.98 -3.20 3.81
CA GLU A 102 -16.22 -3.68 4.44
C GLU A 102 -17.47 -3.17 3.70
N GLU A 103 -17.50 -1.89 3.33
CA GLU A 103 -18.57 -1.27 2.56
C GLU A 103 -18.79 -1.93 1.18
N SER A 104 -17.80 -2.62 0.64
CA SER A 104 -17.94 -3.33 -0.64
C SER A 104 -18.74 -4.63 -0.54
N GLY A 105 -18.96 -5.15 0.68
CA GLY A 105 -19.81 -6.31 0.95
C GLY A 105 -19.15 -7.69 0.75
N TYR A 106 -17.83 -7.75 0.58
CA TYR A 106 -17.09 -9.01 0.37
C TYR A 106 -16.30 -9.39 1.63
N SER A 107 -16.75 -10.44 2.33
CA SER A 107 -16.10 -10.93 3.56
C SER A 107 -14.65 -11.34 3.33
N ASP A 108 -14.38 -12.09 2.26
CA ASP A 108 -13.06 -12.67 1.97
C ASP A 108 -12.00 -11.57 1.71
N ALA A 109 -12.44 -10.38 1.31
CA ALA A 109 -11.58 -9.23 1.08
C ALA A 109 -10.97 -8.69 2.38
N LEU A 110 -11.63 -8.90 3.53
CA LEU A 110 -11.10 -8.51 4.84
C LEU A 110 -9.97 -9.44 5.28
N ASP A 111 -10.15 -10.74 5.07
CA ASP A 111 -9.11 -11.75 5.34
C ASP A 111 -7.88 -11.49 4.46
N ASP A 112 -8.07 -11.13 3.20
CA ASP A 112 -6.98 -10.78 2.29
C ASP A 112 -6.30 -9.46 2.69
N ALA A 113 -7.05 -8.50 3.26
CA ALA A 113 -6.47 -7.29 3.82
C ALA A 113 -5.59 -7.60 5.04
N GLU A 114 -6.05 -8.45 5.96
CA GLU A 114 -5.25 -8.87 7.12
C GLU A 114 -3.97 -9.59 6.68
N LYS A 115 -4.07 -10.56 5.75
CA LYS A 115 -2.91 -11.26 5.19
C LYS A 115 -1.92 -10.30 4.54
N ALA A 116 -2.41 -9.34 3.77
CA ALA A 116 -1.57 -8.34 3.11
C ALA A 116 -0.88 -7.43 4.14
N PHE A 117 -1.57 -7.03 5.21
CA PHE A 117 -0.97 -6.24 6.28
C PHE A 117 0.15 -7.00 6.99
N ASP A 118 -0.10 -8.25 7.35
CA ASP A 118 0.91 -9.11 7.99
C ASP A 118 2.10 -9.36 7.08
N GLU A 119 1.88 -9.49 5.77
CA GLU A 119 2.94 -9.59 4.78
C GLU A 119 3.82 -8.33 4.76
N LEU A 120 3.22 -7.14 4.75
CA LEU A 120 3.95 -5.87 4.83
C LEU A 120 4.78 -5.77 6.11
N VAL A 121 4.22 -6.15 7.27
CA VAL A 121 4.95 -6.16 8.55
C VAL A 121 6.15 -7.11 8.49
N ARG A 122 5.99 -8.30 7.91
CA ARG A 122 7.10 -9.25 7.72
C ARG A 122 8.18 -8.69 6.80
N MET A 123 7.80 -8.01 5.72
CA MET A 123 8.74 -7.38 4.79
C MET A 123 9.53 -6.25 5.47
N GLU A 124 8.86 -5.39 6.23
CA GLU A 124 9.52 -4.32 6.98
C GLU A 124 10.52 -4.87 8.00
N ARG A 125 10.15 -5.91 8.75
CA ARG A 125 11.08 -6.55 9.70
C ARG A 125 12.32 -7.13 9.02
N ARG A 126 12.15 -7.73 7.84
CA ARG A 126 13.27 -8.26 7.05
C ARG A 126 14.20 -7.14 6.58
N GLU A 127 13.64 -6.03 6.10
CA GLU A 127 14.41 -4.86 5.67
C GLU A 127 15.22 -4.26 6.83
N LEU A 128 14.58 -4.08 7.99
CA LEU A 128 15.26 -3.58 9.20
C LEU A 128 16.39 -4.52 9.66
N ALA A 129 16.17 -5.84 9.59
CA ALA A 129 17.20 -6.81 9.94
C ALA A 129 18.41 -6.72 8.99
N GLN A 130 18.18 -6.57 7.68
CA GLN A 130 19.24 -6.42 6.69
C GLN A 130 20.02 -5.12 6.88
N LEU A 131 19.34 -4.02 7.20
CA LEU A 131 19.96 -2.74 7.52
C LEU A 131 20.88 -2.84 8.75
N ILE A 132 20.45 -3.57 9.79
CA ILE A 132 21.24 -3.80 11.02
C ILE A 132 22.44 -4.71 10.75
N MET A 133 22.29 -5.75 9.93
CA MET A 133 23.35 -6.72 9.63
C MET A 133 24.42 -6.19 8.67
N GLY A 134 24.17 -5.06 7.98
CA GLY A 134 25.17 -4.37 7.18
C GLY A 134 25.54 -5.06 5.86
N GLU A 135 24.86 -6.13 5.47
CA GLU A 135 25.19 -6.90 4.25
C GLU A 135 24.96 -6.10 2.95
N GLN A 136 24.23 -4.98 3.01
CA GLN A 136 23.93 -4.10 1.86
C GLN A 136 24.15 -2.60 2.16
N TYR A 137 24.64 -2.26 3.36
CA TYR A 137 24.77 -0.87 3.82
C TYR A 137 26.14 -0.65 4.47
N GLU A 138 26.93 0.30 3.96
CA GLU A 138 28.20 0.69 4.59
C GLU A 138 27.95 1.58 5.81
N THR A 139 28.64 1.27 6.91
CA THR A 139 28.65 2.10 8.12
C THR A 139 29.53 3.33 7.89
N LEU A 140 28.93 4.53 7.77
CA LEU A 140 29.68 5.77 7.52
C LEU A 140 30.55 6.24 8.70
N TRP A 141 30.26 5.78 9.92
CA TRP A 141 31.00 6.17 11.12
C TRP A 141 31.31 4.93 11.98
N ALA A 142 32.47 4.32 11.74
CA ALA A 142 33.03 3.34 12.66
C ALA A 142 33.76 4.07 13.79
N ARG A 143 33.53 3.65 15.05
CA ARG A 143 34.28 4.16 16.19
C ARG A 143 35.72 3.62 16.09
N PRO A 144 36.77 4.46 16.13
CA PRO A 144 38.13 3.95 16.12
C PRO A 144 38.34 3.03 17.32
N THR A 145 38.69 1.77 17.09
CA THR A 145 39.23 0.91 18.14
C THR A 145 40.61 1.43 18.51
N SER A 146 40.73 2.01 19.71
CA SER A 146 42.03 2.28 20.36
C SER A 146 42.71 0.98 20.76
#